data_AF-A0A9Q0I053-F1
#
_entry.id   AF-A0A9Q0I053-F1
#
_cell.length_a   1.000
_cell.length_b   1.000
_cell.length_c   1.000
_cell.angle_alpha   90.00
_cell.angle_beta   90.00
_cell.angle_gamma   90.00
#
_symmetry.space_group_name_H-M   'P 1'
#
loop_
_entity.id
_entity.type
_entity.pdbx_description
1 polymer ?
#
loop_
_entity_poly.entity_id
_entity_poly.type
_entity_poly.pdbx_seq_one_letter_code
_entity_poly.pdbx_strand_id
1 'polypeptide(L)'
;MVTSPDHVFYSELTGQSMVTSPDHVFYSELTGQSMVRSTDHVFYSELTGQSMVRSTDHVFYSELTGQSMVRSTDHVFYSELTGQSMVRSTDHVFYSELTGQNMVTLTDHVFYSELTGQNMVTSTDHVFYSELTGQNMVTSTDHVFYSELTGQNMVRSTDHVFYSELTGQNMVTSTDHVFYSELTGQNMVTSTDHVFYSELTGQNMVRSTDHVFYSELTGQSMVRSTDHVFYSELTGQNMVTSTDHWVS
;
A
#
# COMPACT_ATOMS: atom_id res chain seq x y z
N MET A 1 18.65 20.50 -21.99
CA MET A 1 18.30 21.17 -20.72
C MET A 1 17.26 22.21 -21.04
N VAL A 2 16.10 22.16 -20.40
CA VAL A 2 15.00 23.12 -20.57
C VAL A 2 14.69 23.75 -19.20
N THR A 3 14.55 25.07 -19.18
CA THR A 3 14.17 25.87 -18.02
C THR A 3 13.16 26.92 -18.45
N SER A 4 12.01 27.03 -17.77
CA SER A 4 10.94 27.96 -18.10
C SER A 4 10.39 28.61 -16.82
N PRO A 5 10.15 29.94 -16.80
CA PRO A 5 9.37 30.63 -15.78
C PRO A 5 8.08 31.24 -16.37
N ASP A 6 7.41 30.51 -17.25
CA ASP A 6 6.19 30.89 -17.94
C ASP A 6 4.94 30.50 -17.12
N HIS A 7 3.81 31.13 -17.44
CA HIS A 7 2.53 30.79 -16.80
C HIS A 7 2.00 29.43 -17.27
N VAL A 8 2.26 29.06 -18.53
CA VAL A 8 1.96 27.73 -19.10
C VAL A 8 3.07 27.37 -20.06
N PHE A 9 3.68 26.19 -19.90
CA PHE A 9 4.76 25.73 -20.76
C PHE A 9 4.56 24.30 -21.25
N TYR A 10 5.07 24.01 -22.46
CA TYR A 10 5.00 22.70 -23.10
C TYR A 10 6.40 22.27 -23.56
N SER A 11 6.76 21.00 -23.34
CA SER A 11 7.99 20.42 -23.88
C SER A 11 7.81 19.02 -24.43
N GLU A 12 8.45 18.75 -25.56
CA GLU A 12 8.60 17.42 -26.14
C GLU A 12 10.09 17.18 -26.37
N LEU A 13 10.70 16.19 -25.70
CA LEU A 13 12.12 15.90 -25.84
C LEU A 13 12.37 14.41 -26.01
N THR A 14 13.33 14.07 -26.87
CA THR A 14 13.81 12.70 -27.09
C THR A 14 15.28 12.58 -26.69
N GLY A 15 15.72 11.37 -26.33
CA GLY A 15 17.12 11.09 -26.00
C GLY A 15 17.44 11.42 -24.54
N GLN A 16 18.50 12.19 -24.30
CA GLN A 16 18.90 12.61 -22.95
C GLN A 16 18.35 13.99 -22.63
N SER A 17 17.43 14.07 -21.67
CA SER A 17 16.72 15.30 -21.31
C SER A 17 16.87 15.64 -19.83
N MET A 18 16.95 16.95 -19.57
CA MET A 18 16.90 17.52 -18.22
C MET A 18 15.94 18.70 -18.26
N VAL A 19 14.93 18.65 -17.40
CA VAL A 19 13.85 19.63 -17.29
C VAL A 19 13.85 20.19 -15.87
N THR A 20 13.75 21.51 -15.76
CA THR A 20 13.51 22.19 -14.48
C THR A 20 12.46 23.27 -14.68
N SER A 21 11.33 23.15 -13.99
CA SER A 21 10.18 24.05 -14.14
C SER A 21 9.73 24.61 -12.77
N PRO A 22 9.68 25.94 -12.65
CA PRO A 22 8.88 26.67 -11.67
C PRO A 22 7.71 27.42 -12.34
N ASP A 23 6.97 26.75 -13.21
CA ASP A 23 5.84 27.30 -13.96
C ASP A 23 4.52 27.20 -13.15
N HIS A 24 3.51 27.97 -13.55
CA HIS A 24 2.17 27.77 -12.97
C HIS A 24 1.51 26.50 -13.53
N VAL A 25 1.68 26.20 -14.82
CA VAL A 25 1.27 24.92 -15.43
C VAL A 25 2.37 24.43 -16.37
N PHE A 26 2.80 23.18 -16.23
CA PHE A 26 3.81 22.58 -17.09
C PHE A 26 3.31 21.27 -17.70
N TYR A 27 3.54 21.09 -19.00
CA TYR A 27 3.31 19.86 -19.74
C TYR A 27 4.63 19.34 -20.33
N SER A 28 4.89 18.04 -20.17
CA SER A 28 6.03 17.41 -20.86
C SER A 28 5.76 16.01 -21.40
N GLU A 29 6.35 15.73 -22.55
CA GLU A 29 6.51 14.39 -23.09
C GLU A 29 8.00 14.11 -23.29
N LEU A 30 8.56 13.19 -22.51
CA LEU A 30 10.00 12.86 -22.56
C LEU A 30 10.21 11.37 -22.86
N THR A 31 10.94 11.08 -23.93
CA THR A 31 11.35 9.71 -24.29
C THR A 31 12.87 9.55 -24.18
N GLY A 32 13.32 8.46 -23.57
CA GLY A 32 14.73 8.14 -23.40
C GLY A 32 15.18 8.21 -21.93
N GLN A 33 16.25 8.96 -21.65
CA GLN A 33 16.78 9.18 -20.31
C GLN A 33 16.41 10.59 -19.85
N SER A 34 15.51 10.71 -18.88
CA SER A 34 14.99 11.99 -18.41
C SER A 34 15.28 12.26 -16.94
N MET A 35 15.58 13.52 -16.64
CA MET A 35 15.62 14.04 -15.27
C MET A 35 14.70 15.26 -15.17
N VAL A 36 13.68 15.16 -14.34
CA VAL A 36 12.66 16.18 -14.13
C VAL A 36 12.77 16.73 -12.72
N ARG A 37 12.74 18.07 -12.60
CA ARG A 37 12.56 18.78 -11.34
C ARG A 37 11.44 19.80 -11.51
N SER A 38 10.37 19.69 -10.74
CA SER A 38 9.22 20.61 -10.79
C SER A 38 8.96 21.24 -9.41
N THR A 39 8.50 22.49 -9.47
CA THR A 39 8.03 23.31 -8.32
C THR A 39 6.79 24.09 -8.74
N ASP A 40 5.91 23.42 -9.47
CA ASP A 40 4.84 24.01 -10.25
C ASP A 40 3.52 24.04 -9.48
N HIS A 41 2.60 24.89 -9.90
CA HIS A 41 1.25 24.80 -9.37
C HIS A 41 0.53 23.56 -9.95
N VAL A 42 0.71 23.25 -11.23
CA VAL A 42 0.23 22.00 -11.84
C VAL A 42 1.28 21.45 -12.81
N PHE A 43 1.69 20.20 -12.62
CA PHE A 43 2.63 19.51 -13.50
C PHE A 43 1.96 18.29 -14.16
N TYR A 44 2.11 18.17 -15.47
CA TYR A 44 1.71 17.02 -16.28
C TYR A 44 2.93 16.45 -17.01
N SER A 45 3.14 15.14 -16.93
CA SER A 45 4.17 14.49 -17.75
C SER A 45 3.85 13.09 -18.25
N GLU A 46 4.29 12.78 -19.46
CA GLU A 46 4.47 11.43 -19.95
C GLU A 46 5.96 11.13 -20.12
N LEU A 47 6.48 10.14 -19.40
CA LEU A 47 7.89 9.79 -19.38
C LEU A 47 8.09 8.32 -19.76
N THR A 48 8.68 8.07 -20.93
CA THR A 48 9.01 6.71 -21.39
C THR A 48 10.51 6.47 -21.41
N GLY A 49 10.96 5.39 -20.78
CA GLY A 49 12.37 4.96 -20.75
C GLY A 49 12.92 4.91 -19.33
N GLN A 50 14.01 5.64 -19.07
CA GLN A 50 14.61 5.78 -17.74
C GLN A 50 14.36 7.18 -17.22
N SER A 51 13.61 7.32 -16.13
CA SER A 51 13.21 8.62 -15.59
C SER A 51 13.59 8.78 -14.12
N MET A 52 14.01 9.99 -13.77
CA MET A 52 14.16 10.44 -12.40
C MET A 52 13.36 11.72 -12.21
N VAL A 53 12.33 11.66 -11.37
CA VAL A 53 11.42 12.77 -11.10
C VAL A 53 11.57 13.23 -9.67
N ARG A 54 11.68 14.56 -9.49
CA ARG A 54 11.54 15.22 -8.20
C ARG A 54 10.51 16.34 -8.33
N SER A 55 9.41 16.26 -7.58
CA SER A 55 8.34 17.23 -7.58
C SER A 55 8.15 17.86 -6.20
N THR A 56 7.69 19.10 -6.20
CA THR A 56 7.26 19.88 -5.03
C THR A 56 6.11 20.77 -5.47
N ASP A 57 5.12 20.15 -6.09
CA ASP A 57 4.04 20.76 -6.83
C ASP A 57 2.77 20.82 -5.98
N HIS A 58 1.83 21.71 -6.31
CA HIS A 58 0.51 21.60 -5.70
C HIS A 58 -0.22 20.38 -6.26
N VAL A 59 -0.18 20.19 -7.58
CA VAL A 59 -0.78 19.03 -8.23
C VAL A 59 0.20 18.44 -9.25
N PHE A 60 0.53 17.16 -9.08
CA PHE A 60 1.40 16.42 -9.97
C PHE A 60 0.61 15.28 -10.63
N TYR A 61 0.66 15.24 -11.96
CA TYR A 61 0.08 14.19 -12.80
C TYR A 61 1.16 13.59 -13.68
N SER A 62 1.29 12.26 -13.68
CA SER A 62 2.29 11.63 -14.55
C SER A 62 1.96 10.22 -15.00
N GLU A 63 2.40 9.88 -16.21
CA GLU A 63 2.53 8.51 -16.69
C GLU A 63 4.01 8.18 -16.89
N LEU A 64 4.51 7.13 -16.22
CA LEU A 64 5.89 6.71 -16.32
C LEU A 64 5.97 5.25 -16.77
N THR A 65 6.50 5.03 -17.96
CA THR A 65 6.75 3.68 -18.50
C THR A 65 8.25 3.38 -18.54
N GLY A 66 8.66 2.25 -17.98
CA GLY A 66 10.04 1.77 -18.00
C GLY A 66 10.66 1.68 -16.60
N GLN A 67 11.81 2.32 -16.40
CA GLN A 67 12.48 2.38 -15.11
C GLN A 67 12.35 3.80 -14.54
N SER A 68 11.70 3.92 -13.38
CA SER A 68 11.41 5.22 -12.78
C SER A 68 11.89 5.30 -11.33
N MET A 69 12.38 6.49 -10.96
CA MET A 69 12.59 6.89 -9.58
C MET A 69 11.85 8.19 -9.34
N VAL A 70 10.85 8.15 -8.48
CA VAL A 70 10.00 9.28 -8.15
C VAL A 70 10.22 9.69 -6.70
N ARG A 71 10.41 10.99 -6.49
CA ARG A 71 10.38 11.58 -5.16
C ARG A 71 9.50 12.83 -5.16
N SER A 72 8.38 12.78 -4.45
CA SER A 72 7.40 13.88 -4.39
C SER A 72 7.30 14.48 -2.99
N THR A 73 6.87 15.73 -2.95
CA THR A 73 6.40 16.42 -1.73
C THR A 73 5.32 17.40 -2.17
N ASP A 74 4.27 16.82 -2.73
CA ASP A 74 3.19 17.46 -3.44
C ASP A 74 1.93 17.53 -2.57
N HIS A 75 1.02 18.46 -2.87
CA HIS A 75 -0.26 18.45 -2.16
C HIS A 75 -1.21 17.39 -2.73
N VAL A 76 -1.19 17.16 -4.05
CA VAL A 76 -1.88 16.04 -4.69
C VAL A 76 -0.94 15.41 -5.72
N PHE A 77 -0.69 14.12 -5.57
CA PHE A 77 0.09 13.33 -6.50
C PHE A 77 -0.80 12.28 -7.16
N TYR A 78 -0.79 12.24 -8.49
CA TYR A 78 -1.47 11.25 -9.30
C TYR A 78 -0.48 10.65 -10.28
N SER A 79 -0.38 9.32 -10.32
CA SER A 79 0.51 8.69 -11.27
C SER A 79 0.12 7.30 -11.74
N GLU A 80 0.43 6.99 -12.99
CA GLU A 80 0.51 5.62 -13.50
C GLU A 80 1.99 5.24 -13.71
N LEU A 81 2.45 4.15 -13.10
CA LEU A 81 3.82 3.65 -13.25
C LEU A 81 3.79 2.21 -13.76
N THR A 82 4.31 1.99 -14.96
CA THR A 82 4.48 0.65 -15.53
C THR A 82 5.96 0.30 -15.67
N GLY A 83 6.38 -0.83 -15.11
CA GLY A 83 7.72 -1.37 -15.22
C GLY A 83 8.41 -1.54 -13.86
N GLN A 84 9.60 -0.97 -13.70
CA GLN A 84 10.34 -1.00 -12.43
C GLN A 84 10.32 0.39 -11.81
N SER A 85 9.74 0.52 -10.62
CA SER A 85 9.63 1.80 -9.96
C SER A 85 10.19 1.82 -8.53
N MET A 86 10.72 2.97 -8.17
CA MET A 86 11.00 3.32 -6.78
C MET A 86 10.33 4.66 -6.48
N VAL A 87 9.35 4.64 -5.58
CA VAL A 87 8.56 5.81 -5.19
C VAL A 87 8.86 6.17 -3.74
N ARG A 88 9.14 7.45 -3.51
CA ARG A 88 9.23 8.04 -2.18
C ARG A 88 8.37 9.30 -2.11
N SER A 89 7.30 9.25 -1.35
CA SER A 89 6.35 10.36 -1.25
C SER A 89 6.24 10.87 0.19
N THR A 90 5.91 12.16 0.30
CA THR A 90 5.46 12.83 1.52
C THR A 90 4.38 13.83 1.12
N ASP A 91 3.29 13.32 0.57
CA ASP A 91 2.23 14.10 -0.08
C ASP A 91 1.00 14.23 0.84
N HIS A 92 0.14 15.23 0.57
CA HIS A 92 -1.12 15.29 1.30
C HIS A 92 -2.10 14.24 0.76
N VAL A 93 -2.20 14.07 -0.56
CA VAL A 93 -2.96 12.97 -1.18
C VAL A 93 -2.10 12.31 -2.24
N PHE A 94 -1.94 10.99 -2.14
CA PHE A 94 -1.24 10.17 -3.11
C PHE A 94 -2.22 9.19 -3.76
N TYR A 95 -2.40 9.30 -5.07
CA TYR A 95 -3.17 8.37 -5.90
C TYR A 95 -2.25 7.73 -6.93
N SER A 96 -2.28 6.41 -7.05
CA SER A 96 -1.43 5.77 -8.04
C SER A 96 -1.89 4.39 -8.52
N GLU A 97 -1.56 4.08 -9.77
CA GLU A 97 -1.59 2.73 -10.31
C GLU A 97 -0.15 2.28 -10.62
N LEU A 98 0.31 1.19 -10.01
CA LEU A 98 1.67 0.67 -10.22
C LEU A 98 1.63 -0.78 -10.70
N THR A 99 2.18 -1.01 -11.90
CA THR A 99 2.29 -2.35 -12.48
C THR A 99 3.75 -2.73 -12.68
N GLY A 100 4.16 -3.90 -12.16
CA GLY A 100 5.47 -4.49 -12.37
C GLY A 100 6.23 -4.76 -11.08
N GLN A 101 7.42 -4.17 -10.91
CA GLN A 101 8.26 -4.34 -9.72
C GLN A 101 8.43 -3.00 -9.01
N ASN A 102 7.78 -2.86 -7.86
CA ASN A 102 7.64 -1.57 -7.20
C ASN A 102 8.18 -1.59 -5.77
N MET A 103 8.95 -0.56 -5.43
CA MET A 103 9.32 -0.24 -4.05
C MET A 103 8.72 1.12 -3.69
N VAL A 104 7.80 1.13 -2.74
CA VAL A 104 7.00 2.30 -2.37
C VAL A 104 7.24 2.62 -0.90
N THR A 105 7.64 3.85 -0.61
CA THR A 105 7.80 4.36 0.77
C THR A 105 7.10 5.69 0.91
N LEU A 106 6.17 5.80 1.85
CA LEU A 106 5.21 6.90 1.93
C LEU A 106 5.13 7.48 3.34
N THR A 107 4.75 8.74 3.43
CA THR A 107 4.39 9.40 4.68
C THR A 107 3.36 10.48 4.35
N ASP A 108 2.16 10.02 4.06
CA ASP A 108 1.12 10.80 3.41
C ASP A 108 -0.08 10.99 4.33
N HIS A 109 -0.96 11.95 4.02
CA HIS A 109 -2.22 12.01 4.76
C HIS A 109 -3.22 10.98 4.24
N VAL A 110 -3.34 10.84 2.92
CA VAL A 110 -4.17 9.82 2.29
C VAL A 110 -3.39 9.15 1.18
N PHE A 111 -3.29 7.84 1.27
CA PHE A 111 -2.78 6.98 0.21
C PHE A 111 -3.92 6.16 -0.39
N TYR A 112 -4.05 6.23 -1.71
CA TYR A 112 -4.94 5.39 -2.51
C TYR A 112 -4.15 4.75 -3.65
N SER A 113 -4.18 3.44 -3.78
CA SER A 113 -3.42 2.80 -4.86
C SER A 113 -3.93 1.44 -5.32
N GLU A 114 -3.63 1.14 -6.59
CA GLU A 114 -3.69 -0.22 -7.13
C GLU A 114 -2.26 -0.68 -7.48
N LEU A 115 -1.82 -1.81 -6.93
CA LEU A 115 -0.49 -2.36 -7.18
C LEU A 115 -0.59 -3.78 -7.70
N THR A 116 -0.06 -4.00 -8.91
CA THR A 116 0.00 -5.32 -9.54
C THR A 116 1.44 -5.76 -9.77
N GLY A 117 1.80 -6.97 -9.34
CA GLY A 117 3.08 -7.60 -9.61
C GLY A 117 3.87 -7.95 -8.34
N GLN A 118 5.09 -7.43 -8.21
CA GLN A 118 5.97 -7.63 -7.07
C GLN A 118 6.17 -6.31 -6.34
N ASN A 119 5.56 -6.18 -5.17
CA ASN A 119 5.48 -4.91 -4.46
C ASN A 119 6.08 -5.01 -3.07
N MET A 120 6.85 -3.99 -2.71
CA MET A 120 7.30 -3.73 -1.35
C MET A 120 6.80 -2.35 -0.94
N VAL A 121 5.88 -2.30 0.01
CA VAL A 121 5.22 -1.08 0.48
C VAL A 121 5.59 -0.84 1.93
N THR A 122 5.99 0.38 2.24
CA THR A 122 6.18 0.87 3.61
C THR A 122 5.44 2.19 3.75
N SER A 123 4.40 2.23 4.57
CA SER A 123 3.55 3.40 4.81
C SER A 123 3.66 3.92 6.25
N THR A 124 3.40 5.21 6.41
CA THR A 124 3.14 5.86 7.70
C THR A 124 2.15 6.98 7.44
N ASP A 125 0.91 6.57 7.22
CA ASP A 125 -0.13 7.40 6.63
C ASP A 125 -1.29 7.60 7.62
N HIS A 126 -2.07 8.66 7.42
CA HIS A 126 -3.31 8.79 8.19
C HIS A 126 -4.39 7.84 7.66
N VAL A 127 -4.50 7.69 6.34
CA VAL A 127 -5.37 6.68 5.72
C VAL A 127 -4.60 5.98 4.62
N PHE A 128 -4.51 4.67 4.70
CA PHE A 128 -3.97 3.80 3.68
C PHE A 128 -5.13 2.99 3.07
N TYR A 129 -5.38 3.18 1.77
CA TYR A 129 -6.35 2.41 0.99
C TYR A 129 -5.64 1.78 -0.21
N SER A 130 -5.72 0.46 -0.36
CA SER A 130 -5.04 -0.18 -1.48
C SER A 130 -5.62 -1.50 -1.96
N GLU A 131 -5.50 -1.76 -3.25
CA GLU A 131 -5.66 -3.08 -3.84
C GLU A 131 -4.30 -3.61 -4.28
N LEU A 132 -3.88 -4.78 -3.77
CA LEU A 132 -2.60 -5.39 -4.13
C LEU A 132 -2.79 -6.79 -4.70
N THR A 133 -2.32 -7.01 -5.92
CA THR A 133 -2.34 -8.31 -6.59
C THR A 133 -0.92 -8.80 -6.90
N GLY A 134 -0.61 -10.03 -6.50
CA GLY A 134 0.65 -10.70 -6.83
C GLY A 134 1.47 -11.11 -5.62
N GLN A 135 2.72 -10.66 -5.54
CA GLN A 135 3.64 -10.92 -4.44
C GLN A 135 3.91 -9.63 -3.68
N ASN A 136 3.35 -9.51 -2.49
CA ASN A 136 3.35 -8.26 -1.75
C ASN A 136 4.01 -8.40 -0.38
N MET A 137 4.83 -7.42 -0.04
CA MET A 137 5.33 -7.20 1.31
C MET A 137 4.89 -5.81 1.76
N VAL A 138 4.01 -5.77 2.75
CA VAL A 138 3.43 -4.52 3.29
C VAL A 138 3.90 -4.35 4.73
N THR A 139 4.40 -3.16 5.04
CA THR A 139 4.65 -2.70 6.40
C THR A 139 3.94 -1.38 6.60
N SER A 140 2.98 -1.33 7.52
CA SER A 140 2.20 -0.13 7.82
C SER A 140 2.40 0.36 9.26
N THR A 141 2.20 1.65 9.46
CA THR A 141 2.02 2.28 10.78
C THR A 141 1.07 3.44 10.60
N ASP A 142 -0.20 3.08 10.38
CA ASP A 142 -1.22 3.96 9.84
C ASP A 142 -2.34 4.17 10.86
N HIS A 143 -3.08 5.29 10.77
CA HIS A 143 -4.27 5.44 11.61
C HIS A 143 -5.36 4.48 11.12
N VAL A 144 -5.64 4.48 9.82
CA VAL A 144 -6.58 3.54 9.20
C VAL A 144 -5.90 2.84 8.03
N PHE A 145 -5.85 1.52 8.09
CA PHE A 145 -5.40 0.66 7.01
C PHE A 145 -6.60 -0.09 6.45
N TYR A 146 -6.88 0.11 5.16
CA TYR A 146 -7.91 -0.61 4.40
C TYR A 146 -7.25 -1.23 3.18
N SER A 147 -7.39 -2.54 2.99
CA SER A 147 -6.77 -3.18 1.83
C SER A 147 -7.42 -4.47 1.36
N GLU A 148 -7.38 -4.68 0.04
CA GLU A 148 -7.66 -5.96 -0.58
C GLU A 148 -6.35 -6.56 -1.12
N LEU A 149 -5.96 -7.75 -0.66
CA LEU A 149 -4.73 -8.41 -1.08
C LEU A 149 -5.00 -9.79 -1.67
N THR A 150 -4.59 -9.99 -2.92
CA THR A 150 -4.68 -11.27 -3.61
C THR A 150 -3.30 -11.80 -4.00
N GLY A 151 -3.03 -13.06 -3.66
CA GLY A 151 -1.81 -13.77 -4.06
C GLY A 151 -0.96 -14.26 -2.89
N GLN A 152 0.30 -13.84 -2.85
CA GLN A 152 1.26 -14.19 -1.79
C GLN A 152 1.63 -12.93 -1.02
N ASN A 153 1.12 -12.81 0.21
CA ASN A 153 1.20 -11.57 0.97
C ASN A 153 1.91 -11.78 2.30
N MET A 154 2.78 -10.83 2.64
CA MET A 154 3.34 -10.65 3.97
C MET A 154 2.95 -9.27 4.46
N VAL A 155 2.13 -9.20 5.50
CA VAL A 155 1.63 -7.94 6.07
C VAL A 155 2.13 -7.82 7.50
N ARG A 156 2.73 -6.67 7.81
CA ARG A 156 3.10 -6.29 9.17
C ARG A 156 2.52 -4.92 9.49
N SER A 157 1.51 -4.87 10.36
CA SER A 157 0.80 -3.65 10.74
C SER A 157 1.11 -3.21 12.17
N THR A 158 0.96 -1.91 12.42
CA THR A 158 0.88 -1.33 13.76
C THR A 158 -0.05 -0.12 13.66
N ASP A 159 -1.33 -0.43 13.50
CA ASP A 159 -2.34 0.50 13.03
C ASP A 159 -3.42 0.73 14.10
N HIS A 160 -4.14 1.84 14.06
CA HIS A 160 -5.28 1.98 14.97
C HIS A 160 -6.44 1.09 14.51
N VAL A 161 -6.76 1.12 13.21
CA VAL A 161 -7.77 0.28 12.60
C VAL A 161 -7.17 -0.40 11.40
N PHE A 162 -7.15 -1.72 11.42
CA PHE A 162 -6.78 -2.57 10.31
C PHE A 162 -8.03 -3.25 9.78
N TYR A 163 -8.39 -2.98 8.53
CA TYR A 163 -9.46 -3.63 7.79
C TYR A 163 -8.88 -4.26 6.54
N SER A 164 -9.10 -5.56 6.31
CA SER A 164 -8.57 -6.18 5.10
C SER A 164 -9.32 -7.41 4.62
N GLU A 165 -9.24 -7.63 3.31
CA GLU A 165 -9.63 -8.88 2.66
C GLU A 165 -8.37 -9.50 2.05
N LEU A 166 -8.00 -10.72 2.49
CA LEU A 166 -6.82 -11.41 2.00
C LEU A 166 -7.16 -12.76 1.39
N THR A 167 -6.84 -12.93 0.11
CA THR A 167 -7.04 -14.20 -0.61
C THR A 167 -5.69 -14.77 -1.08
N GLY A 168 -5.45 -16.05 -0.78
CA GLY A 168 -4.29 -16.79 -1.25
C GLY A 168 -3.41 -17.35 -0.13
N GLN A 169 -2.12 -16.99 -0.13
CA GLN A 169 -1.13 -17.41 0.86
C GLN A 169 -0.67 -16.18 1.66
N ASN A 170 -1.13 -16.07 2.90
CA ASN A 170 -0.96 -14.86 3.69
C ASN A 170 -0.21 -15.14 5.00
N MET A 171 0.74 -14.25 5.32
CA MET A 171 1.33 -14.14 6.64
C MET A 171 1.06 -12.74 7.17
N VAL A 172 0.28 -12.65 8.25
CA VAL A 172 -0.12 -11.39 8.88
C VAL A 172 0.47 -11.33 10.28
N THR A 173 1.13 -10.23 10.60
CA THR A 173 1.56 -9.89 11.96
C THR A 173 1.04 -8.51 12.32
N SER A 174 0.11 -8.43 13.25
CA SER A 174 -0.55 -7.19 13.66
C SER A 174 -0.23 -6.79 15.10
N THR A 175 -0.32 -5.49 15.38
CA THR A 175 -0.37 -4.93 16.73
C THR A 175 -1.26 -3.69 16.66
N ASP A 176 -2.56 -3.94 16.63
CA ASP A 176 -3.55 -2.97 16.21
C ASP A 176 -4.58 -2.71 17.31
N HIS A 177 -5.22 -1.53 17.31
CA HIS A 177 -6.31 -1.30 18.28
C HIS A 177 -7.58 -2.06 17.86
N VAL A 178 -7.91 -2.07 16.57
CA VAL A 178 -8.97 -2.90 16.00
C VAL A 178 -8.43 -3.60 14.76
N PHE A 179 -8.49 -4.93 14.76
CA PHE A 179 -8.19 -5.77 13.62
C PHE A 179 -9.49 -6.40 13.12
N TYR A 180 -9.87 -6.10 11.89
CA TYR A 180 -10.99 -6.68 11.17
C TYR A 180 -10.48 -7.29 9.86
N SER A 181 -10.79 -8.56 9.62
CA SER A 181 -10.30 -9.18 8.38
C SER A 181 -11.11 -10.36 7.88
N GLU A 182 -11.19 -10.50 6.57
CA GLU A 182 -11.62 -11.73 5.90
C GLU A 182 -10.41 -12.40 5.25
N LEU A 183 -10.06 -13.62 5.65
CA LEU A 183 -8.95 -14.36 5.03
C LEU A 183 -9.41 -15.68 4.43
N THR A 184 -9.11 -15.86 3.15
CA THR A 184 -9.39 -17.07 2.40
C THR A 184 -8.11 -17.70 1.86
N GLY A 185 -7.91 -19.00 2.10
CA GLY A 185 -6.80 -19.77 1.55
C GLY A 185 -5.90 -20.39 2.61
N GLN A 186 -4.61 -20.07 2.58
CA GLN A 186 -3.60 -20.54 3.53
C GLN A 186 -3.06 -19.37 4.34
N ASN A 187 -3.46 -19.26 5.60
CA ASN A 187 -3.20 -18.08 6.40
C ASN A 187 -2.41 -18.42 7.67
N MET A 188 -1.44 -17.58 7.98
CA MET A 188 -0.77 -17.55 9.28
C MET A 188 -0.95 -16.15 9.87
N VAL A 189 -1.66 -16.07 10.99
CA VAL A 189 -1.95 -14.81 11.67
C VAL A 189 -1.30 -14.82 13.04
N THR A 190 -0.54 -13.77 13.34
CA THR A 190 -0.06 -13.48 14.69
C THR A 190 -0.52 -12.08 15.08
N SER A 191 -1.35 -11.97 16.11
CA SER A 191 -1.93 -10.69 16.55
C SER A 191 -1.59 -10.36 17.99
N THR A 192 -1.63 -9.06 18.31
CA THR A 192 -1.65 -8.53 19.68
C THR A 192 -2.50 -7.27 19.64
N ASP A 193 -3.81 -7.48 19.64
CA ASP A 193 -4.78 -6.46 19.29
C ASP A 193 -5.76 -6.20 20.45
N HIS A 194 -6.34 -4.99 20.52
CA HIS A 194 -7.37 -4.77 21.55
C HIS A 194 -8.69 -5.44 21.15
N VAL A 195 -9.07 -5.39 19.88
CA VAL A 195 -10.20 -6.15 19.33
C VAL A 195 -9.76 -6.85 18.06
N PHE A 196 -9.91 -8.17 18.03
CA PHE A 196 -9.70 -9.01 16.86
C PHE A 196 -11.03 -9.58 16.39
N TYR A 197 -11.41 -9.27 15.16
CA TYR A 197 -12.58 -9.82 14.47
C TYR A 197 -12.11 -10.42 13.14
N SER A 198 -12.40 -11.70 12.89
CA SER A 198 -12.03 -12.29 11.61
C SER A 198 -12.96 -13.37 11.09
N GLU A 199 -13.14 -13.42 9.78
CA GLU A 199 -13.66 -14.58 9.07
C GLU A 199 -12.51 -15.32 8.38
N LEU A 200 -12.35 -16.61 8.68
CA LEU A 200 -11.19 -17.40 8.28
C LEU A 200 -11.64 -18.66 7.56
N THR A 201 -11.43 -18.71 6.25
CA THR A 201 -11.78 -19.85 5.40
C THR A 201 -10.54 -20.53 4.82
N GLY A 202 -10.46 -21.86 4.94
CA GLY A 202 -9.38 -22.66 4.35
C GLY A 202 -8.48 -23.32 5.39
N GLN A 203 -7.17 -23.08 5.30
CA GLN A 203 -6.15 -23.61 6.20
C GLN A 203 -5.53 -22.47 7.01
N ASN A 204 -5.86 -22.40 8.30
CA ASN A 204 -5.53 -21.26 9.13
C ASN A 204 -4.69 -21.66 10.34
N MET A 205 -3.66 -20.89 10.65
CA MET A 205 -2.96 -20.91 11.93
C MET A 205 -3.02 -19.53 12.57
N VAL A 206 -3.66 -19.42 13.73
CA VAL A 206 -3.83 -18.15 14.44
C VAL A 206 -3.15 -18.23 15.79
N ARG A 207 -2.31 -17.24 16.08
CA ARG A 207 -1.73 -17.02 17.40
C ARG A 207 -2.02 -15.60 17.88
N SER A 208 -2.91 -15.45 18.84
CA SER A 208 -3.38 -14.14 19.31
C SER A 208 -3.07 -13.89 20.79
N THR A 209 -3.03 -12.61 21.15
CA THR A 209 -2.98 -12.12 22.52
C THR A 209 -3.81 -10.85 22.58
N ASP A 210 -5.13 -11.03 22.61
CA ASP A 210 -6.06 -9.94 22.34
C ASP A 210 -6.96 -9.65 23.55
N HIS A 211 -7.53 -8.46 23.67
CA HIS A 211 -8.50 -8.22 24.74
C HIS A 211 -9.88 -8.83 24.40
N VAL A 212 -10.33 -8.70 23.14
CA VAL A 212 -11.53 -9.36 22.62
C VAL A 212 -11.17 -10.08 21.33
N PHE A 213 -11.49 -11.37 21.25
CA PHE A 213 -11.32 -12.21 20.07
C PHE A 213 -12.67 -12.76 19.63
N TYR A 214 -13.07 -12.42 18.40
CA TYR A 214 -14.23 -12.94 17.69
C TYR A 214 -13.78 -13.55 16.36
N SER A 215 -14.20 -14.78 16.07
CA SER A 215 -13.94 -15.34 14.74
C SER A 215 -14.97 -16.33 14.23
N GLU A 216 -15.06 -16.44 12.92
CA GLU A 216 -15.73 -17.53 12.22
C GLU A 216 -14.68 -18.38 11.48
N LEU A 217 -14.57 -19.65 11.83
CA LEU A 217 -13.55 -20.56 11.30
C LEU A 217 -14.19 -21.65 10.45
N THR A 218 -13.97 -21.61 9.14
CA THR A 218 -14.41 -22.64 8.20
C THR A 218 -13.22 -23.36 7.58
N GLY A 219 -13.18 -24.70 7.70
CA GLY A 219 -12.15 -25.54 7.08
C GLY A 219 -11.25 -26.23 8.09
N GLN A 220 -9.93 -25.99 8.02
CA GLN A 220 -8.91 -26.54 8.91
C GLN A 220 -8.22 -25.41 9.65
N SER A 221 -8.45 -25.30 10.97
CA SER A 221 -7.84 -24.22 11.76
C SER A 221 -7.14 -24.72 13.00
N MET A 222 -6.00 -24.11 13.31
CA MET A 222 -5.32 -24.22 14.60
C MET A 222 -5.26 -22.83 15.24
N VAL A 223 -5.90 -22.66 16.39
CA VAL A 223 -5.94 -21.40 17.13
C VAL A 223 -5.32 -21.59 18.49
N ARG A 224 -4.34 -20.74 18.82
CA ARG A 224 -3.74 -20.64 20.14
C ARG A 224 -3.84 -19.20 20.60
N SER A 225 -4.62 -18.95 21.63
CA SER A 225 -4.87 -17.59 22.10
C SER A 225 -4.74 -17.40 23.60
N THR A 226 -4.64 -16.15 24.00
CA THR A 226 -4.60 -15.71 25.39
C THR A 226 -5.43 -14.43 25.48
N ASP A 227 -6.76 -14.57 25.43
CA ASP A 227 -7.67 -13.44 25.22
C ASP A 227 -8.68 -13.29 26.37
N HIS A 228 -8.94 -12.06 26.80
CA HIS A 228 -9.85 -11.84 27.94
C HIS A 228 -11.30 -12.25 27.61
N VAL A 229 -11.75 -12.00 26.39
CA VAL A 229 -13.03 -12.48 25.86
C VAL A 229 -12.76 -13.25 24.57
N PHE A 230 -13.21 -14.51 24.51
CA PHE A 230 -13.06 -15.37 23.35
C PHE A 230 -14.42 -15.90 22.87
N TYR A 231 -14.77 -15.62 21.61
CA TYR A 231 -15.91 -16.18 20.90
C TYR A 231 -15.46 -16.74 19.54
N SER A 232 -15.95 -17.92 19.18
CA SER A 232 -15.69 -18.49 17.85
C SER A 232 -16.81 -19.39 17.35
N GLU A 233 -17.19 -19.23 16.09
CA GLU A 233 -18.03 -20.18 15.36
C GLU A 233 -17.16 -21.14 14.54
N LEU A 234 -17.40 -22.44 14.67
CA LEU A 234 -16.48 -23.47 14.16
C LEU A 234 -17.19 -24.42 13.19
N THR A 235 -16.78 -24.40 11.93
CA THR A 235 -17.18 -25.39 10.90
C THR A 235 -15.95 -26.10 10.34
N GLY A 236 -15.93 -27.44 10.39
CA GLY A 236 -14.82 -28.25 9.89
C GLY A 236 -13.92 -28.83 10.98
N GLN A 237 -12.62 -28.95 10.70
CA GLN A 237 -11.60 -29.52 11.59
C GLN A 237 -10.83 -28.41 12.29
N ASN A 238 -11.28 -28.04 13.50
CA ASN A 238 -10.69 -26.95 14.26
C ASN A 238 -10.06 -27.45 15.57
N MET A 239 -8.86 -26.96 15.87
CA MET A 239 -8.19 -27.15 17.15
C MET A 239 -8.00 -25.79 17.81
N VAL A 240 -8.71 -25.53 18.89
CA VAL A 240 -8.67 -24.23 19.59
C VAL A 240 -8.16 -24.45 21.01
N THR A 241 -7.16 -23.66 21.40
CA THR A 241 -6.64 -23.59 22.76
C THR A 241 -6.63 -22.14 23.22
N SER A 242 -7.32 -21.82 24.31
CA SER A 242 -7.25 -20.51 24.96
C SER A 242 -7.16 -20.66 26.46
N THR A 243 -6.51 -19.70 27.12
CA THR A 243 -6.22 -19.77 28.56
C THR A 243 -7.18 -18.99 29.45
N ASP A 244 -8.10 -18.21 28.86
CA ASP A 244 -8.96 -17.25 29.57
C ASP A 244 -10.45 -17.44 29.20
N HIS A 245 -11.34 -16.54 29.64
CA HIS A 245 -12.80 -16.73 29.70
C HIS A 245 -13.43 -17.17 28.35
N TRP A 246 -13.73 -18.47 28.24
CA TRP A 246 -14.34 -19.10 27.07
C TRP A 246 -15.86 -18.99 27.10
N VAL A 247 -16.46 -18.43 26.03
CA VAL A 247 -17.89 -18.51 25.76
C VAL A 247 -18.08 -19.18 24.40
N SER A 248 -18.59 -20.41 24.42
CA SER A 248 -18.96 -21.21 23.23
C SER A 248 -20.39 -20.95 22.79
#